data_AF-A0A0F9GSD4-F1
#
_entry.id   AF-A0A0F9GSD4-F1
#
_cell.length_a   1.000
_cell.length_b   1.000
_cell.length_c   1.000
_cell.angle_alpha   90.00
_cell.angle_beta   90.00
_cell.angle_gamma   90.00
#
_symmetry.space_group_name_H-M   'P 1'
#
loop_
_entity.id
_entity.type
_entity.pdbx_description
1 polymer ?
#
loop_
_entity_poly.entity_id
_entity_poly.type
_entity_poly.pdbx_seq_one_letter_code
_entity_poly.pdbx_strand_id
1 'polypeptide(L)' 'MIYYLDLFGVVVFAITGSLAAGRKQLDLLGVVVLAIVTALGGGTIRDLLLGATPVFWIRDITYIVVSAGTGVLVFSYPA' A
#
# COMPACT_ATOMS: atom_id res chain seq x y z
N MET A 1 11.13 -15.61 5.58
CA MET A 1 9.81 -15.72 6.26
C MET A 1 9.19 -14.36 6.48
N ILE A 2 9.80 -13.47 7.27
CA ILE A 2 9.25 -12.13 7.61
C ILE A 2 8.89 -11.32 6.36
N TYR A 3 9.73 -11.34 5.32
CA TYR A 3 9.47 -10.67 4.04
C TYR A 3 8.09 -10.97 3.42
N TYR A 4 7.67 -12.24 3.43
CA TYR A 4 6.39 -12.62 2.85
C TYR A 4 5.21 -12.17 3.72
N LEU A 5 5.37 -12.13 5.04
CA LEU A 5 4.36 -11.57 5.94
C LEU A 5 4.24 -10.05 5.75
N ASP A 6 5.35 -9.35 5.54
CA ASP A 6 5.34 -7.92 5.26
C ASP A 6 4.61 -7.62 3.95
N LEU A 7 4.91 -8.36 2.88
CA LEU A 7 4.18 -8.25 1.61
C LEU A 7 2.69 -8.57 1.76
N PHE A 8 2.34 -9.60 2.53
CA PHE A 8 0.95 -9.92 2.82
C PHE A 8 0.23 -8.77 3.53
N GLY A 9 0.87 -8.18 4.55
CA GLY A 9 0.35 -6.99 5.24
C GLY A 9 0.13 -5.82 4.27
N VAL A 10 1.09 -5.56 3.39
CA VAL A 10 0.99 -4.51 2.36
C VAL A 10 -0.20 -4.73 1.42
N VAL A 11 -0.47 -5.97 1.00
CA VAL A 11 -1.66 -6.30 0.19
C VAL A 11 -2.94 -6.01 0.97
N VAL A 12 -3.07 -6.49 2.21
CA VAL A 12 -4.27 -6.30 3.04
C VAL A 12 -4.57 -4.81 3.28
N PHE A 13 -3.54 -4.02 3.58
CA PHE A 13 -3.69 -2.58 3.75
C PHE A 13 -3.98 -1.85 2.44
N ALA A 14 -3.37 -2.25 1.33
CA ALA A 14 -3.66 -1.69 0.01
C ALA A 14 -5.14 -1.91 -0.36
N ILE A 15 -5.68 -3.12 -0.15
CA ILE A 15 -7.12 -3.41 -0.35
C ILE A 15 -7.99 -2.46 0.48
N THR A 16 -7.64 -2.27 1.75
CA THR A 16 -8.39 -1.39 2.65
C THR A 16 -8.39 0.06 2.15
N GLY A 17 -7.23 0.56 1.73
CA GLY A 17 -7.08 1.89 1.13
C GLY A 17 -7.86 2.04 -0.17
N SER A 18 -7.81 1.04 -1.04
CA SER A 18 -8.54 1.06 -2.31
C SER A 18 -10.05 1.05 -2.15
N LEU A 19 -10.57 0.22 -1.23
CA LEU A 19 -12.01 0.19 -0.93
C LEU A 19 -12.48 1.51 -0.31
N ALA A 20 -11.67 2.13 0.55
CA ALA A 20 -11.97 3.45 1.10
C ALA A 20 -12.02 4.53 0.01
N ALA A 21 -11.09 4.51 -0.95
CA ALA A 21 -11.09 5.41 -2.10
C ALA A 21 -12.29 5.19 -3.02
N GLY A 22 -12.64 3.94 -3.31
CA GLY A 22 -13.82 3.58 -4.12
C GLY A 22 -15.13 4.08 -3.49
N ARG A 23 -15.28 3.97 -2.17
CA ARG A 23 -16.44 4.54 -1.43
C ARG A 23 -16.54 6.06 -1.53
N LYS A 24 -15.42 6.74 -1.78
CA LYS A 24 -15.35 8.18 -2.02
C LYS A 24 -15.43 8.55 -3.50
N GLN A 25 -15.71 7.57 -4.37
CA GLN A 25 -15.81 7.74 -5.82
C GLN A 25 -14.58 8.43 -6.43
N LEU A 26 -13.40 8.13 -5.89
CA LEU A 26 -12.15 8.59 -6.48
C LEU A 26 -11.88 7.85 -7.79
N ASP A 27 -11.14 8.50 -8.68
CA ASP A 27 -10.66 7.89 -9.92
C ASP A 27 -9.54 6.86 -9.64
N LEU A 28 -9.10 6.16 -10.69
CA LEU A 28 -8.08 5.13 -10.58
C LEU A 28 -6.80 5.65 -9.90
N LEU A 29 -6.37 6.87 -10.24
CA LEU A 29 -5.20 7.49 -9.61
C LEU A 29 -5.41 7.69 -8.12
N GLY A 30 -6.56 8.24 -7.69
CA GLY A 30 -6.90 8.39 -6.28
C GLY A 30 -6.93 7.05 -5.53
N VAL A 31 -7.44 5.99 -6.16
CA VAL A 31 -7.47 4.64 -5.58
C VAL A 31 -6.06 4.07 -5.39
N VAL A 32 -5.20 4.19 -6.40
CA VAL A 32 -3.80 3.71 -6.33
C VAL A 32 -3.01 4.51 -5.30
N VAL A 33 -3.16 5.84 -5.27
CA VAL A 33 -2.47 6.69 -4.29
C VAL A 33 -2.91 6.32 -2.86
N LEU A 34 -4.22 6.17 -2.62
CA LEU A 34 -4.70 5.83 -1.28
C LEU A 34 -4.29 4.42 -0.85
N ALA A 35 -4.23 3.47 -1.79
CA ALA A 35 -3.69 2.13 -1.55
C ALA A 35 -2.23 2.17 -1.09
N ILE A 36 -1.37 2.90 -1.81
CA ILE A 36 0.06 3.05 -1.49
C ILE A 36 0.23 3.73 -0.13
N VAL A 37 -0.46 4.85 0.11
CA VAL A 37 -0.35 5.60 1.37
C VAL A 37 -0.80 4.75 2.56
N THR A 38 -1.90 3.99 2.42
CA THR A 38 -2.40 3.12 3.49
C THR A 38 -1.46 1.95 3.74
N ALA A 39 -0.93 1.33 2.68
CA ALA A 39 -0.07 0.16 2.79
C ALA A 39 1.34 0.49 3.31
N LEU A 40 1.92 1.61 2.90
CA LEU A 40 3.30 1.98 3.26
C LEU A 40 3.37 2.94 4.45
N GLY A 41 2.29 3.66 4.77
CA GLY A 41 2.28 4.72 5.77
C GLY A 41 2.69 4.23 7.16
N GLY A 42 2.11 3.13 7.63
CA GLY A 42 2.44 2.56 8.94
C GLY A 42 3.89 2.10 9.06
N GLY A 43 4.39 1.39 8.03
CA GLY A 43 5.80 0.95 7.98
C GLY A 43 6.77 2.12 7.87
N THR A 44 6.40 3.17 7.14
CA THR A 44 7.20 4.40 7.01
C THR A 44 7.31 5.11 8.36
N ILE A 45 6.18 5.27 9.07
CA ILE A 45 6.18 5.87 10.42
C ILE A 45 7.03 5.04 11.38
N ARG A 46 6.87 3.70 11.37
CA ARG A 46 7.69 2.78 12.17
C ARG A 46 9.18 2.99 11.91
N ASP A 47 9.59 3.02 10.65
CA ASP A 47 11.00 3.14 10.27
C ASP A 47 11.57 4.51 10.69
N LEU A 48 10.80 5.59 10.55
CA LEU A 48 11.21 6.92 10.99
C LEU A 48 11.37 6.99 12.52
N LEU A 49 10.44 6.41 13.29
CA LEU A 49 10.51 6.37 14.75
C LEU A 49 11.70 5.56 15.26
N LEU A 50 12.09 4.52 14.53
CA LEU A 50 13.25 3.68 14.85
C LEU A 50 14.58 4.24 14.30
N GLY A 51 14.55 5.36 13.57
CA GLY A 51 15.73 5.91 12.89
C GLY A 51 16.24 5.04 11.72
N ALA A 52 15.44 4.09 11.24
CA ALA A 52 15.78 3.17 10.16
C ALA A 52 15.65 3.85 8.78
N THR A 53 16.62 4.71 8.46
CA THR A 53 16.71 5.40 7.17
C THR A 53 17.79 4.76 6.28
N PRO A 54 17.57 4.58 4.96
CA PRO A 54 16.33 4.85 4.21
C PRO A 54 15.22 3.83 4.55
N VAL A 55 13.96 4.27 4.44
CA VAL A 55 12.75 3.47 4.75
C VAL A 55 12.62 2.24 3.85
N PHE A 56 11.91 1.21 4.32
CA PHE A 56 11.87 -0.12 3.71
C PHE A 56 11.51 -0.14 2.22
N TRP A 57 10.54 0.68 1.79
CA TRP A 57 10.06 0.70 0.40
C TRP A 57 11.01 1.44 -0.57
N ILE A 58 11.98 2.21 -0.07
CA ILE A 58 13.08 2.75 -0.88
C ILE A 58 14.10 1.66 -1.17
N ARG A 59 14.28 0.71 -0.24
CA ARG A 59 15.21 -0.40 -0.40
C ARG A 59 14.68 -1.48 -1.33
N ASP A 60 13.35 -1.63 -1.39
CA ASP A 60 12.68 -2.61 -2.26
C ASP A 60 11.44 -2.00 -2.91
N ILE A 61 11.52 -1.79 -4.23
CA ILE A 61 10.43 -1.25 -5.05
C ILE A 61 9.20 -2.17 -5.11
N THR A 62 9.37 -3.46 -4.77
CA THR A 62 8.30 -4.46 -4.79
C THR A 62 7.12 -4.04 -3.92
N TYR A 63 7.36 -3.34 -2.80
CA TYR A 63 6.29 -2.83 -1.95
C TYR A 63 5.41 -1.77 -2.64
N ILE A 64 6.00 -0.91 -3.48
CA ILE A 64 5.24 0.04 -4.31
C ILE A 64 4.49 -0.70 -5.40
N VAL A 65 5.14 -1.62 -6.11
CA VAL A 65 4.53 -2.36 -7.22
C VAL A 65 3.34 -3.20 -6.73
N VAL A 66 3.49 -3.87 -5.59
CA VAL A 66 2.44 -4.70 -4.99
C VAL A 66 1.27 -3.85 -4.48
N SER A 67 1.53 -2.74 -3.80
CA SER A 67 0.44 -1.86 -3.33
C SER A 67 -0.30 -1.18 -4.49
N ALA A 68 0.41 -0.69 -5.51
CA ALA A 68 -0.18 -0.12 -6.71
C ALA A 68 -0.97 -1.17 -7.52
N GLY A 69 -0.38 -2.35 -7.75
CA GLY A 69 -1.02 -3.46 -8.46
C GLY A 69 -2.28 -3.93 -7.74
N THR A 70 -2.23 -4.04 -6.41
CA THR A 70 -3.41 -4.35 -5.59
C THR A 70 -4.51 -3.29 -5.77
N GLY A 71 -4.15 -2.00 -5.80
CA GLY A 71 -5.13 -0.94 -6.01
C GLY A 71 -5.78 -0.97 -7.40
N VAL A 72 -5.02 -1.26 -8.44
CA VAL A 72 -5.55 -1.46 -9.80
C VAL A 72 -6.49 -2.67 -9.85
N LEU A 73 -6.11 -3.78 -9.21
CA LEU A 73 -6.94 -4.97 -9.14
C LEU A 73 -8.26 -4.69 -8.43
N VAL A 74 -8.22 -4.07 -7.25
CA VAL A 74 -9.44 -3.73 -6.50
C VAL A 74 -10.32 -2.74 -7.26
N PHE A 75 -9.75 -1.76 -7.94
CA PHE A 75 -10.53 -0.85 -8.79
C PHE A 75 -11.27 -1.57 -9.92
N SER A 76 -10.63 -2.60 -10.51
CA SER A 76 -11.19 -3.35 -11.63
C SER A 76 -12.35 -4.26 -11.24
N TYR A 77 -12.44 -4.63 -9.97
CA TYR A 77 -13.57 -5.39 -9.42
C TYR A 77 -14.47 -4.44 -8.62
N PRO A 78 -15.50 -3.84 -9.23
CA PRO A 78 -16.44 -3.01 -8.50
C PRO A 78 -17.11 -3.85 -7.41
N ALA A 79 -16.93 -3.42 -6.16
CA ALA A 79 -17.62 -3.95 -4.99
C ALA A 79 -19.05 -3.39 -4.90
#